data_AF-A0A7K6R8I2-F1
#
_entry.id   AF-A0A7K6R8I2-F1
#
_cell.length_a   1.000
_cell.length_b   1.000
_cell.length_c   1.000
_cell.angle_alpha   90.00
_cell.angle_beta   90.00
_cell.angle_gamma   90.00
#
_symmetry.space_group_name_H-M   'P 1'
#
loop_
_entity.id
_entity.type
_entity.pdbx_description
1 polymer ?
#
loop_
_entity_poly.entity_id
_entity_poly.type
_entity_poly.pdbx_seq_one_letter_code
_entity_poly.pdbx_strand_id
1 'polypeptide(L)'
;EHSTEHIYNEIAYPLVEGVTEGYNGTIFAYGQTGSGKSFTMQGVVDPSSQRGIIPRAFEHIFETIQCAENAKFLVRASYLEIYNEDVRDLLGADTRQKLE
;
A
#
# COMPACT_ATOMS: atom_id res chain seq x y z
N GLU A 1 -16.00 -13.98 9.22
CA GLU A 1 -15.05 -13.44 10.22
C GLU A 1 -13.70 -13.21 9.57
N HIS A 2 -13.63 -12.30 8.59
CA HIS A 2 -12.37 -11.92 7.96
C HIS A 2 -12.36 -10.39 7.89
N SER A 3 -11.49 -9.77 8.69
CA SER A 3 -11.23 -8.34 8.63
C SER A 3 -9.98 -8.11 7.79
N THR A 4 -9.89 -6.95 7.15
CA THR A 4 -8.67 -6.58 6.42
C THR A 4 -7.47 -6.45 7.36
N GLU A 5 -7.69 -6.17 8.65
CA GLU A 5 -6.69 -6.28 9.71
C GLU A 5 -6.06 -7.67 9.79
N HIS A 6 -6.87 -8.73 9.79
CA HIS A 6 -6.37 -10.09 9.87
C HIS A 6 -5.50 -10.44 8.65
N ILE A 7 -5.94 -10.06 7.45
CA ILE A 7 -5.19 -10.23 6.20
C ILE A 7 -3.84 -9.49 6.27
N TYR A 8 -3.83 -8.28 6.82
CA TYR A 8 -2.60 -7.51 6.98
C TYR A 8 -1.61 -8.22 7.90
N ASN A 9 -2.05 -8.63 9.08
CA ASN A 9 -1.19 -9.26 10.08
C ASN A 9 -0.61 -10.60 9.59
N GLU A 10 -1.36 -11.38 8.82
CA GLU A 10 -0.92 -12.69 8.33
C GLU A 10 0.02 -12.58 7.12
N ILE A 11 -0.27 -11.68 6.17
CA ILE A 11 0.40 -11.66 4.86
C ILE A 11 1.25 -10.42 4.64
N ALA A 12 0.71 -9.24 4.93
CA ALA A 12 1.37 -7.98 4.59
C ALA A 12 2.44 -7.58 5.62
N TYR A 13 2.23 -7.87 6.90
CA TYR A 13 3.14 -7.53 7.99
C TYR A 13 4.58 -8.04 7.75
N PRO A 14 4.83 -9.34 7.54
CA PRO A 14 6.20 -9.84 7.32
C PRO A 14 6.83 -9.28 6.03
N LEU A 15 6.02 -8.95 5.02
CA LEU A 15 6.50 -8.34 3.79
C LEU A 15 6.95 -6.88 4.02
N VAL A 16 6.17 -6.10 4.78
CA VAL A 16 6.53 -4.72 5.12
C VAL A 16 7.77 -4.67 6.01
N GLU A 17 7.93 -5.61 6.96
CA GLU A 17 9.19 -5.77 7.71
C GLU A 17 10.38 -6.05 6.79
N GLY A 18 10.23 -6.96 5.83
CA GLY A 18 11.29 -7.17 4.83
C GLY A 18 11.64 -5.88 4.06
N VAL A 19 10.66 -5.03 3.75
CA VAL A 19 10.91 -3.76 3.06
C VAL A 19 11.67 -2.77 3.95
N THR A 20 11.37 -2.68 5.25
CA THR A 20 12.11 -1.80 6.18
C THR A 20 13.54 -2.29 6.41
N GLU A 21 13.80 -3.58 6.20
CA GLU A 21 15.15 -4.20 6.20
C GLU A 21 15.92 -4.05 4.87
N GLY A 22 15.28 -3.52 3.82
CA GLY A 22 15.92 -3.23 2.53
C GLY A 22 15.61 -4.21 1.38
N TYR A 23 14.62 -5.09 1.55
CA TYR A 23 14.12 -5.93 0.45
C TYR A 23 13.04 -5.22 -0.37
N ASN A 24 12.83 -5.69 -1.61
CA ASN A 24 11.70 -5.26 -2.43
C ASN A 24 10.47 -6.13 -2.13
N GLY A 25 9.32 -5.50 -1.87
CA GLY A 25 8.05 -6.18 -1.61
C GLY A 25 6.96 -5.73 -2.57
N THR A 26 6.07 -6.63 -2.98
CA THR A 26 4.90 -6.30 -3.82
C THR A 26 3.68 -7.08 -3.37
N ILE A 27 2.56 -6.38 -3.19
CA ILE A 27 1.25 -6.95 -2.93
C ILE A 27 0.32 -6.49 -4.06
N PHE A 28 -0.31 -7.44 -4.75
CA PHE A 28 -1.28 -7.16 -5.80
C PHE A 28 -2.57 -7.92 -5.54
N ALA A 29 -3.71 -7.23 -5.62
CA ALA A 29 -5.02 -7.85 -5.46
C ALA A 29 -5.61 -8.21 -6.83
N TYR A 30 -5.98 -9.47 -7.01
CA TYR A 30 -6.52 -10.00 -8.28
C TYR A 30 -7.88 -10.68 -8.06
N GLY A 31 -8.75 -10.59 -9.08
CA GLY A 31 -10.10 -11.15 -9.02
C GLY A 31 -11.09 -10.40 -9.91
N GLN A 32 -12.31 -10.91 -10.04
CA GLN A 32 -13.37 -10.31 -10.84
C GLN A 32 -13.79 -8.90 -10.35
N THR A 33 -14.43 -8.10 -11.20
CA THR A 33 -15.02 -6.83 -10.77
C THR A 33 -16.04 -7.07 -9.65
N GLY A 34 -16.01 -6.23 -8.61
CA GLY A 34 -16.85 -6.38 -7.42
C GLY A 34 -16.36 -7.42 -6.39
N SER A 35 -15.24 -8.12 -6.62
CA SER A 35 -14.72 -9.14 -5.68
C SER A 35 -14.01 -8.57 -4.45
N GLY A 36 -13.99 -7.25 -4.25
CA GLY A 36 -13.36 -6.63 -3.08
C GLY A 36 -11.88 -6.23 -3.23
N LYS A 37 -11.26 -6.27 -4.42
CA LYS A 37 -9.85 -5.86 -4.62
C LYS A 37 -9.51 -4.48 -4.01
N SER A 38 -10.28 -3.45 -4.37
CA SER A 38 -10.11 -2.10 -3.82
C SER A 38 -10.43 -2.04 -2.33
N PHE A 39 -11.37 -2.85 -1.85
CA PHE A 39 -11.68 -2.96 -0.43
C PHE A 39 -10.53 -3.60 0.37
N THR A 40 -9.85 -4.61 -0.16
CA THR A 40 -8.67 -5.19 0.47
C THR A 40 -7.48 -4.22 0.50
N MET A 41 -7.22 -3.53 -0.61
CA MET A 41 -6.05 -2.62 -0.72
C MET A 41 -6.26 -1.30 0.02
N GLN A 42 -7.40 -0.63 -0.16
CA GLN A 42 -7.71 0.68 0.43
C GLN A 42 -8.55 0.56 1.71
N GLY A 43 -9.57 -0.31 1.69
CA GLY A 43 -10.50 -0.49 2.79
C GLY A 43 -11.40 0.72 3.06
N VAL A 44 -11.96 0.74 4.26
CA VAL A 44 -12.77 1.85 4.78
C VAL A 44 -12.15 2.42 6.05
N VAL A 45 -12.48 3.68 6.37
CA VAL A 45 -11.92 4.36 7.55
C VAL A 45 -12.53 3.83 8.85
N ASP A 46 -13.84 3.58 8.84
CA ASP A 46 -14.63 3.11 9.99
C ASP A 46 -15.46 1.88 9.55
N PRO A 47 -15.37 0.73 10.25
CA PRO A 47 -14.55 0.46 11.43
C PRO A 47 -13.06 0.30 11.12
N SER A 48 -12.20 0.63 12.10
CA SER A 48 -10.74 0.57 11.97
C SER A 48 -10.23 -0.81 11.54
N SER A 49 -10.92 -1.89 11.92
CA SER A 49 -10.61 -3.27 11.51
C SER A 49 -10.73 -3.51 10.00
N GLN A 50 -11.43 -2.63 9.28
CA GLN A 50 -11.66 -2.71 7.83
C GLN A 50 -10.79 -1.75 7.01
N ARG A 51 -9.83 -1.05 7.64
CA ARG A 51 -8.78 -0.33 6.91
C ARG A 51 -7.94 -1.28 6.06
N GLY A 52 -7.62 -0.84 4.84
CA GLY A 52 -6.92 -1.63 3.84
C GLY A 52 -5.44 -1.88 4.13
N ILE A 53 -4.80 -2.65 3.26
CA ILE A 53 -3.36 -2.93 3.32
C ILE A 53 -2.53 -1.65 3.15
N ILE A 54 -2.87 -0.78 2.18
CA ILE A 54 -2.11 0.45 1.89
C ILE A 54 -2.04 1.39 3.11
N PRO A 55 -3.16 1.80 3.74
CA PRO A 55 -3.08 2.69 4.88
C PRO A 55 -2.40 2.07 6.11
N ARG A 56 -2.47 0.74 6.29
CA ARG A 56 -1.76 0.03 7.38
C ARG A 56 -0.25 -0.06 7.12
N ALA A 57 0.15 -0.26 5.88
CA ALA A 57 1.56 -0.28 5.50
C ALA A 57 2.22 1.08 5.78
N PHE A 58 1.52 2.19 5.51
CA PHE A 58 2.03 3.51 5.89
C PHE A 58 2.24 3.65 7.40
N GLU A 59 1.26 3.26 8.21
CA GLU A 59 1.38 3.31 9.68
C GLU A 59 2.56 2.48 10.16
N HIS A 60 2.65 1.23 9.71
CA HIS A 60 3.73 0.33 10.07
C HIS A 60 5.11 0.89 9.70
N ILE A 61 5.29 1.40 8.47
CA ILE A 61 6.56 2.00 8.05
C ILE A 61 6.94 3.18 8.95
N PHE A 62 6.01 4.07 9.25
CA PHE A 62 6.31 5.24 10.09
C PHE A 62 6.52 4.87 11.57
N GLU A 63 5.85 3.85 12.08
CA GLU A 63 6.10 3.29 13.43
C GLU A 63 7.51 2.69 13.52
N THR A 64 7.94 1.90 12.52
CA THR A 64 9.29 1.34 12.47
C THR A 64 10.35 2.43 12.41
N ILE A 65 10.11 3.50 11.65
CA ILE A 65 11.02 4.66 11.57
C ILE A 65 11.12 5.38 12.93
N GLN A 66 10.00 5.54 13.65
CA GLN A 66 9.99 6.21 14.95
C GLN A 66 10.74 5.41 16.03
N CYS A 67 10.67 4.08 15.97
CA CYS A 67 11.35 3.19 16.93
C CYS A 67 12.85 2.99 16.63
N ALA A 68 13.31 3.35 15.43
CA ALA A 68 14.70 3.13 15.01
C ALA A 68 15.64 4.24 15.50
N GLU A 69 16.53 3.92 16.45
CA GLU A 69 17.46 4.90 17.04
C GLU A 69 18.73 5.15 16.21
N ASN A 70 19.16 4.17 15.40
CA ASN A 70 20.47 4.18 14.72
C ASN A 70 20.39 4.19 13.19
N ALA A 71 19.25 4.58 12.62
CA ALA A 71 19.05 4.61 11.17
C ALA A 71 18.39 5.92 10.73
N LYS A 72 18.74 6.40 9.54
CA LYS A 72 18.09 7.53 8.88
C LYS A 72 17.28 7.01 7.71
N PHE A 73 16.00 7.35 7.67
CA PHE A 73 15.09 6.93 6.62
C PHE A 73 14.72 8.11 5.72
N LEU A 74 14.57 7.84 4.43
CA LEU A 74 13.96 8.74 3.46
C LEU A 74 12.82 7.98 2.79
N VAL A 75 11.58 8.37 3.08
CA VAL A 75 10.39 7.77 2.47
C VAL A 75 9.96 8.60 1.28
N ARG A 76 9.68 7.94 0.15
CA ARG A 76 9.09 8.53 -1.06
C ARG A 76 7.92 7.68 -1.50
N ALA A 77 6.91 8.32 -2.06
CA ALA A 77 5.74 7.65 -2.63
C ALA A 77 5.52 8.12 -4.07
N SER A 78 5.08 7.20 -4.91
CA SER A 78 4.60 7.43 -6.27
C SER A 78 3.29 6.68 -6.44
N TYR A 79 2.36 7.20 -7.24
CA TYR A 79 1.10 6.52 -7.50
C TYR A 79 0.74 6.63 -8.98
N LEU A 80 0.51 5.48 -9.61
CA LEU A 80 0.33 5.38 -11.06
C LEU A 80 -0.91 4.57 -11.41
N GLU A 81 -1.50 4.89 -12.57
CA GLU A 81 -2.58 4.14 -13.19
C GLU A 81 -2.10 3.62 -14.55
N ILE A 82 -2.44 2.36 -14.85
CA ILE A 82 -2.35 1.80 -16.21
C ILE A 82 -3.78 1.70 -16.73
N TYR A 83 -4.12 2.51 -17.72
CA TYR A 83 -5.44 2.53 -18.34
C TYR A 83 -5.31 2.51 -19.85
N ASN A 84 -5.85 1.46 -20.50
CA ASN A 84 -5.78 1.27 -21.94
C ASN A 84 -4.34 1.35 -22.48
N GLU A 85 -3.42 0.60 -21.83
CA GLU A 85 -1.97 0.57 -22.13
C GLU A 85 -1.23 1.92 -21.95
N ASP A 86 -1.90 2.97 -21.46
CA ASP A 86 -1.27 4.24 -21.12
C ASP A 86 -0.96 4.31 -19.62
N VAL A 87 0.28 4.71 -19.29
CA VAL A 87 0.71 4.98 -17.91
C VAL A 87 0.48 6.44 -17.56
N ARG A 88 -0.17 6.69 -16.42
CA ARG A 88 -0.50 8.03 -15.90
C ARG A 88 0.01 8.22 -14.49
N ASP A 89 0.60 9.38 -14.21
CA ASP A 89 0.96 9.81 -12.86
C ASP A 89 -0.28 10.37 -12.14
N LEU A 90 -0.69 9.71 -11.04
CA LEU A 90 -1.84 10.15 -10.24
C LEU A 90 -1.49 11.28 -9.26
N LEU A 91 -0.20 11.56 -9.05
CA LEU A 91 0.30 12.64 -8.18
C LEU A 91 0.95 13.79 -8.96
N GLY A 92 1.05 13.65 -10.29
CA GLY A 92 1.59 14.66 -11.18
C GLY A 92 0.71 15.91 -11.31
N ALA A 93 1.29 17.00 -11.82
CA ALA A 93 0.57 18.26 -12.04
C ALA A 93 -0.57 18.14 -13.07
N ASP A 94 -0.39 17.26 -14.06
CA ASP A 94 -1.41 16.90 -15.03
C ASP A 94 -1.62 15.38 -15.03
N THR A 95 -2.72 14.93 -14.43
CA THR A 95 -3.07 13.51 -14.32
C THR A 95 -3.49 12.88 -15.65
N ARG A 96 -3.65 13.68 -16.71
CA ARG A 96 -3.90 13.20 -18.08
C ARG A 96 -2.64 13.10 -18.90
N GLN A 97 -1.53 13.65 -18.41
CA GLN A 97 -0.25 13.56 -19.09
C GLN A 97 0.23 12.10 -19.07
N LYS A 98 0.59 11.60 -20.25
CA LYS A 98 1.19 10.27 -20.38
C LYS A 98 2.62 10.35 -19.85
N LEU A 99 3.00 9.38 -19.03
CA LEU A 99 4.41 9.13 -18.73
C LEU A 99 4.98 8.39 -19.94
N GLU A 100 5.76 9.10 -20.77
CA GLU A 100 6.54 8.52 -21.88
C GLU A 100 7.73 7.71 -21.37
#